data_AF-A0A0K1F0S2-F1
#
_entry.id   AF-A0A0K1F0S2-F1
#
_cell.length_a   1.000
_cell.length_b   1.000
_cell.length_c   1.000
_cell.angle_alpha   90.00
_cell.angle_beta   90.00
_cell.angle_gamma   90.00
#
_symmetry.space_group_name_H-M   'P 1'
#
loop_
_entity.id
_entity.type
_entity.pdbx_description
1 polymer ?
#
loop_
_entity_poly.entity_id
_entity_poly.type
_entity_poly.pdbx_seq_one_letter_code
_entity_poly.pdbx_strand_id
1 'polypeptide(L)'
;MKTGLLLLARRDYQINGRRNRLTILAVGISVLLISSVLALSESFYAKMLDEMKVSDANVLTIAFGSGANPLNYTYQSLYTERDISLVRQVKDVSNVTGVKGVGIESLVYGT
;
A
#
# COMPACT_ATOMS: atom_id res chain seq x y z
N MET A 1 -36.60 -37.09 5.53
CA MET A 1 -36.97 -35.68 5.22
C MET A 1 -35.97 -34.96 4.30
N LYS A 2 -34.66 -34.97 4.57
CA LYS A 2 -33.64 -34.25 3.75
C LYS A 2 -33.66 -34.63 2.26
N THR A 3 -33.93 -35.88 1.92
CA THR A 3 -33.95 -36.41 0.55
C THR A 3 -35.15 -35.91 -0.28
N GLY A 4 -36.32 -35.74 0.35
CA GLY A 4 -37.52 -35.25 -0.34
C GLY A 4 -37.45 -33.77 -0.69
N LEU A 5 -36.90 -32.95 0.21
CA LEU A 5 -36.64 -31.52 -0.03
C LEU A 5 -35.65 -31.30 -1.17
N LEU A 6 -34.61 -32.12 -1.26
CA LEU A 6 -33.59 -32.01 -2.30
C LEU A 6 -34.14 -32.41 -3.69
N LEU A 7 -35.04 -33.39 -3.74
CA LEU A 7 -35.80 -33.75 -4.94
C LEU A 7 -36.73 -32.61 -5.40
N LEU A 8 -37.42 -31.95 -4.48
CA LEU A 8 -38.28 -30.80 -4.77
C LEU A 8 -37.47 -29.61 -5.29
N ALA A 9 -36.33 -29.30 -4.65
CA ALA A 9 -35.42 -28.24 -5.09
C ALA A 9 -34.85 -28.52 -6.49
N ARG A 10 -34.50 -29.78 -6.79
CA ARG A 10 -34.02 -30.17 -8.14
C ARG A 10 -35.10 -30.03 -9.21
N ARG A 11 -36.36 -30.35 -8.87
CA ARG A 11 -37.50 -30.20 -9.77
C ARG A 11 -37.81 -28.72 -10.03
N ASP A 12 -37.80 -27.88 -8.99
CA ASP A 12 -37.91 -26.42 -9.16
C ASP A 12 -36.76 -25.86 -10.01
N TYR A 13 -35.54 -26.36 -9.80
CA TYR A 13 -34.39 -26.01 -10.62
C TYR A 13 -34.58 -26.28 -12.11
N GLN A 14 -35.17 -27.44 -12.45
CA GLN A 14 -35.45 -27.83 -13.82
C GLN A 14 -36.58 -27.00 -14.45
N ILE A 15 -37.63 -26.67 -13.69
CA ILE A 15 -38.78 -25.89 -14.16
C ILE A 15 -38.39 -24.42 -14.37
N ASN A 16 -37.70 -23.83 -13.40
CA ASN A 16 -37.29 -22.42 -13.40
C ASN A 16 -35.85 -22.21 -13.89
N GLY A 17 -35.38 -23.06 -14.81
CA GLY A 17 -33.97 -23.15 -15.22
C GLY A 17 -33.36 -21.83 -15.67
N ARG A 18 -34.11 -20.96 -16.38
CA ARG A 18 -33.61 -19.63 -16.81
C ARG A 18 -33.37 -18.69 -15.63
N ARG A 19 -34.34 -18.60 -14.71
CA ARG A 19 -34.24 -17.76 -13.50
C ARG A 19 -33.11 -18.24 -12.61
N ASN A 20 -33.01 -19.55 -12.39
CA ASN A 20 -31.98 -20.12 -11.52
C ASN A 20 -30.57 -20.00 -12.10
N ARG A 21 -30.41 -20.10 -13.43
CA ARG A 21 -29.12 -19.79 -14.10
C ARG A 21 -28.70 -18.34 -13.89
N LEU A 22 -29.63 -17.38 -14.03
CA LEU A 22 -29.35 -15.96 -13.79
C LEU A 22 -28.97 -15.70 -12.34
N THR A 23 -29.66 -16.31 -11.38
CA THR A 23 -29.31 -16.19 -9.95
C THR A 23 -27.93 -16.75 -9.66
N ILE A 24 -27.60 -17.94 -10.17
CA ILE A 24 -26.26 -18.54 -9.99
C ILE A 24 -25.19 -17.65 -10.61
N LEU A 25 -25.44 -17.10 -11.79
CA LEU A 25 -24.51 -16.20 -12.47
C LEU A 25 -24.31 -14.89 -11.70
N ALA A 26 -25.37 -14.29 -11.16
CA ALA A 26 -25.28 -13.08 -10.33
C ALA A 26 -24.49 -13.33 -9.03
N VAL A 27 -24.73 -14.45 -8.35
CA VAL A 27 -23.96 -14.85 -7.17
C VAL A 27 -22.50 -15.10 -7.54
N GLY A 28 -22.24 -15.78 -8.66
CA GLY A 28 -20.90 -16.05 -9.16
C GLY A 28 -20.12 -14.77 -9.46
N ILE A 29 -20.72 -13.81 -10.16
CA ILE A 29 -20.12 -12.49 -10.42
C ILE A 29 -19.83 -11.77 -9.11
N SER A 30 -20.77 -11.78 -8.16
CA SER A 30 -20.58 -11.11 -6.87
C SER A 30 -19.38 -11.65 -6.09
N VAL A 31 -19.26 -12.98 -6.00
CA VAL A 31 -18.12 -13.64 -5.33
C VAL A 31 -16.80 -13.37 -6.07
N LEU A 32 -16.83 -13.38 -7.41
CA LEU A 32 -15.66 -13.08 -8.23
C LEU A 32 -15.18 -11.64 -7.98
N LEU A 33 -16.09 -10.66 -8.01
CA LEU A 33 -15.75 -9.25 -7.81
C LEU A 33 -15.15 -9.00 -6.43
N ILE A 34 -15.75 -9.56 -5.37
CA ILE A 34 -15.23 -9.41 -4.00
C ILE A 34 -13.83 -10.02 -3.90
N SER A 35 -13.63 -11.23 -4.43
CA SER A 35 -12.32 -11.90 -4.43
C SER A 35 -11.27 -11.11 -5.20
N SER A 36 -11.64 -10.55 -6.37
CA SER A 36 -10.74 -9.73 -7.18
C SER A 36 -10.31 -8.45 -6.47
N VAL A 37 -11.24 -7.75 -5.81
CA VAL A 37 -10.92 -6.53 -5.06
C VAL A 37 -9.95 -6.83 -3.91
N LEU A 38 -10.16 -7.91 -3.17
CA LEU A 38 -9.26 -8.33 -2.09
C LEU A 38 -7.87 -8.67 -2.61
N ALA A 39 -7.78 -9.49 -3.66
CA ALA A 39 -6.49 -9.88 -4.26
C ALA A 39 -5.72 -8.67 -4.79
N LEU A 40 -6.40 -7.74 -5.46
CA LEU A 40 -5.79 -6.50 -5.94
C LEU A 40 -5.34 -5.59 -4.79
N SER A 41 -6.12 -5.52 -3.70
CA SER A 41 -5.80 -4.70 -2.54
C SER A 41 -4.56 -5.23 -1.81
N GLU A 42 -4.44 -6.54 -1.62
CA GLU A 42 -3.26 -7.17 -1.03
C GLU A 42 -2.01 -6.97 -1.91
N SER A 43 -2.14 -7.18 -3.22
CA SER A 43 -1.04 -6.96 -4.17
C SER A 43 -0.59 -5.49 -4.20
N PHE A 44 -1.54 -4.56 -4.22
CA PHE A 44 -1.24 -3.14 -4.19
C PHE A 44 -0.59 -2.74 -2.86
N TYR A 45 -1.10 -3.24 -1.73
CA TYR A 45 -0.53 -2.95 -0.42
C TYR A 45 0.91 -3.46 -0.30
N ALA A 46 1.18 -4.68 -0.77
CA ALA A 46 2.53 -5.23 -0.78
C ALA A 46 3.48 -4.39 -1.64
N LYS A 47 3.04 -4.00 -2.85
CA LYS A 47 3.83 -3.14 -3.73
C LYS A 47 4.02 -1.74 -3.16
N MET A 48 3.00 -1.16 -2.55
CA MET A 48 3.07 0.14 -1.88
C MET A 48 4.07 0.09 -0.74
N LEU A 49 4.05 -0.96 0.09
CA LEU A 49 5.05 -1.13 1.12
C LEU A 49 6.46 -1.27 0.55
N ASP A 50 6.66 -2.05 -0.51
CA ASP A 50 7.97 -2.23 -1.15
C ASP A 50 8.52 -0.90 -1.71
N GLU A 51 7.70 -0.15 -2.44
CA GLU A 51 8.08 1.13 -3.04
C GLU A 51 8.23 2.26 -1.99
N MET A 52 7.41 2.27 -0.93
CA MET A 52 7.51 3.28 0.14
C MET A 52 8.58 2.95 1.18
N LYS A 53 9.12 1.72 1.17
CA LYS A 53 10.15 1.32 2.11
C LYS A 53 11.48 1.95 1.71
N VAL A 54 11.79 3.06 2.37
CA VAL A 54 13.07 3.77 2.21
C VAL A 54 14.26 2.90 2.66
N SER A 55 14.04 1.94 3.58
CA SER A 55 15.06 0.99 4.04
C SER A 55 14.44 -0.23 4.75
N ASP A 56 15.16 -1.36 4.71
CA ASP A 56 14.91 -2.55 5.55
C ASP A 56 15.14 -2.32 7.05
N ALA A 57 15.83 -1.23 7.41
CA ALA A 57 16.07 -0.84 8.79
C ALA A 57 14.96 0.06 9.35
N ASN A 58 14.81 0.09 10.68
CA ASN A 58 14.00 1.09 11.36
C ASN A 58 14.66 2.48 11.19
N VAL A 59 14.20 3.26 10.22
CA VAL A 59 14.74 4.59 9.91
C VAL A 59 13.81 5.67 10.47
N LEU A 60 14.37 6.56 11.29
CA LEU A 60 13.72 7.80 11.69
C LEU A 60 14.15 8.92 10.73
N THR A 61 13.24 9.37 9.88
CA THR A 61 13.47 10.51 8.99
C THR A 61 13.04 11.81 9.66
N ILE A 62 13.97 12.75 9.83
CA ILE A 62 13.69 14.09 10.33
C ILE A 62 13.78 15.06 9.14
N ALA A 63 12.63 15.56 8.68
CA ALA A 63 12.53 16.47 7.54
C ALA A 63 11.79 17.76 7.95
N PHE A 64 12.20 18.89 7.39
CA PHE A 64 11.52 20.18 7.57
C PHE A 64 11.06 20.74 6.22
N GLY A 65 9.80 21.15 6.17
CA GLY A 65 9.24 21.93 5.06
C GLY A 65 9.32 23.43 5.33
N SER A 66 9.56 24.21 4.29
CA SER A 66 9.44 25.68 4.35
C SER A 66 7.96 26.07 4.42
N GLY A 67 7.52 26.68 5.53
CA GLY A 67 6.13 27.14 5.69
C GLY A 67 5.70 28.23 4.69
N ALA A 68 6.64 28.84 3.96
CA ALA A 68 6.37 29.89 2.96
C ALA A 68 6.05 29.34 1.57
N ASN A 69 6.44 28.10 1.25
CA ASN A 69 6.15 27.49 -0.04
C ASN A 69 6.18 25.95 0.06
N PRO A 70 5.02 25.29 0.23
CA PRO A 70 4.95 23.83 0.42
C PRO A 70 5.42 23.03 -0.81
N LEU A 71 5.62 23.68 -1.96
CA LEU A 71 6.13 23.08 -3.20
C LEU A 71 7.64 23.26 -3.38
N ASN A 72 8.28 24.09 -2.54
CA ASN A 72 9.71 24.34 -2.63
C ASN A 72 10.42 23.61 -1.48
N TYR A 73 10.88 22.39 -1.77
CA TYR A 73 11.77 21.60 -0.91
C TYR A 73 13.20 22.19 -0.87
N THR A 74 13.34 23.52 -0.82
CA THR A 74 14.65 24.10 -0.62
C THR A 74 15.11 23.72 0.78
N TYR A 75 16.12 22.85 0.83
CA TYR A 75 16.76 22.39 2.05
C TYR A 75 17.14 23.59 2.90
N GLN A 76 16.39 23.85 3.98
CA GLN A 76 16.91 24.68 5.05
C GLN A 76 17.92 23.82 5.80
N SER A 77 19.20 24.23 5.83
CA SER A 77 20.23 23.57 6.64
C SER A 77 20.01 23.91 8.12
N LEU A 78 18.91 23.42 8.68
CA LEU A 78 18.56 23.61 10.07
C LEU A 78 19.44 22.75 10.98
N TYR A 79 19.94 21.63 10.45
CA TYR A 79 20.86 20.74 11.15
C TYR A 79 22.29 20.98 10.71
N THR A 80 23.15 21.13 11.71
CA THR A 80 24.60 21.24 11.55
C THR A 80 25.27 19.90 11.85
N GLU A 81 26.55 19.78 11.52
CA GLU A 81 27.37 18.61 11.90
C GLU A 81 27.37 18.33 13.40
N ARG A 82 27.15 19.36 14.23
CA ARG A 82 27.04 19.19 15.69
C ARG A 82 25.77 18.42 16.06
N ASP A 83 24.65 18.73 15.41
CA ASP A 83 23.37 18.06 15.65
C ASP A 83 23.43 16.59 15.20
N ILE A 84 24.05 16.33 14.04
CA ILE A 84 24.32 14.96 13.56
C ILE A 84 25.18 14.19 14.57
N SER A 85 26.20 14.85 15.12
CA SER A 85 27.10 14.24 16.11
C SER A 85 26.39 13.92 17.43
N LEU A 86 25.43 14.74 17.85
CA LEU A 86 24.59 14.47 19.03
C LEU A 86 23.70 13.25 18.81
N VAL A 87 23.06 13.12 17.64
CA VAL A 87 22.20 11.97 17.31
C VAL A 87 23.01 10.67 17.29
N ARG A 88 24.26 10.70 16.81
CA ARG A 88 25.16 9.53 16.84
C ARG A 88 25.51 9.03 18.24
N GLN A 89 25.38 9.87 19.26
CA GLN A 89 25.67 9.51 20.65
C GLN A 89 24.45 8.88 21.35
N VAL A 90 23.28 8.87 20.70
CA VAL A 90 22.07 8.27 21.26
C VAL A 90 22.21 6.75 21.26
N LYS A 91 21.94 6.13 22.40
CA LYS A 91 21.92 4.67 22.56
C LYS A 91 20.88 4.08 21.59
N ASP A 92 21.24 2.98 20.94
CA ASP A 92 20.41 2.25 19.96
C ASP A 92 20.33 2.88 18.54
N VAL A 93 21.08 3.94 18.26
CA VAL A 93 21.29 4.45 16.88
C VAL A 93 22.50 3.75 16.25
N SER A 94 22.25 2.90 15.26
CA SER A 94 23.30 2.12 14.59
C SER A 94 24.05 2.89 13.50
N ASN A 95 23.38 3.81 12.80
CA ASN A 95 23.99 4.63 11.75
C ASN A 95 23.24 5.97 11.57
N VAL A 96 23.96 7.03 11.17
CA VAL A 96 23.39 8.36 10.89
C VAL A 96 24.01 8.93 9.62
N THR A 97 23.15 9.11 8.62
CA THR A 97 23.49 9.75 7.32
C THR A 97 22.69 11.05 7.20
N GLY A 98 23.38 12.17 6.99
CA GLY A 98 22.77 13.46 6.69
C GLY A 98 23.17 13.93 5.30
N VAL A 99 22.22 14.40 4.49
CA VAL A 99 22.54 15.07 3.22
C VAL A 99 22.77 16.55 3.52
N LYS A 100 24.03 16.98 3.38
CA LYS A 100 24.44 18.39 3.42
C LYS A 100 23.99 19.03 2.10
N GLY A 101 22.83 19.66 2.08
CA GLY A 101 22.30 20.31 0.88
C GLY A 101 23.18 21.49 0.44
N VAL A 102 24.10 21.24 -0.48
CA VAL A 102 24.60 22.26 -1.42
C VAL A 102 24.46 21.65 -2.82
N GLY A 103 23.50 22.15 -3.60
CA GLY A 103 23.34 21.82 -5.02
C GLY A 103 22.92 20.37 -5.32
N ILE A 104 21.62 20.11 -5.39
CA ILE A 104 21.10 19.00 -6.19
C ILE A 104 20.56 19.61 -7.47
N GLU A 105 21.38 19.64 -8.51
CA GLU A 105 20.88 19.68 -9.88
C GLU A 105 20.21 18.33 -10.16
N SER A 106 19.03 18.38 -10.75
CA SER A 106 18.09 17.29 -11.02
C SER A 106 18.65 15.86 -11.11
N LEU A 107 18.05 14.93 -10.38
CA LEU A 107 18.11 13.49 -10.69
C LEU A 107 17.09 13.20 -11.79
N VAL A 108 17.57 13.11 -13.03
CA VAL A 108 16.81 12.58 -14.17
C VAL A 108 16.87 11.06 -14.09
N TYR A 109 15.71 10.40 -14.02
CA TYR A 109 15.62 8.96 -14.24
C TYR A 109 15.40 8.70 -15.74
N GLY A 110 16.40 8.12 -16.41
CA GLY A 110 16.27 7.36 -17.65
C GLY A 110 16.82 5.96 -17.39
N THR A 111 16.32 4.87 -17.97
CA THR A 111 15.53 4.67 -19.21
C THR A 111 14.32 3.80 -18.98
#